data_AF-A0A9X4E9C7-F1
#
_entry.id   AF-A0A9X4E9C7-F1
#
_cell.length_a   1.000
_cell.length_b   1.000
_cell.length_c   1.000
_cell.angle_alpha   90.00
_cell.angle_beta   90.00
_cell.angle_gamma   90.00
#
_symmetry.space_group_name_H-M   'P 1'
#
loop_
_entity.id
_entity.type
_entity.pdbx_description
1 polymer ?
#
loop_
_entity_poly.entity_id
_entity_poly.type
_entity_poly.pdbx_seq_one_letter_code
_entity_poly.pdbx_strand_id
1 'polypeptide(L)' 'MSKAEEKVADLLLWSDDAAKQLMTEIAAEHGVSVEALAELVAWERDQQERVRRRGMTEMFDEIFENKNYWK' A
#
# COMPACT_ATOMS: atom_id res chain seq x y z
N MET A 1 9.86 -10.76 -12.03
CA MET A 1 9.20 -9.70 -11.24
C MET A 1 9.75 -9.77 -9.84
N SER A 2 10.07 -8.63 -9.25
CA SER A 2 10.54 -8.60 -7.86
C SER A 2 9.38 -8.81 -6.88
N LYS A 3 9.69 -9.19 -5.64
CA LYS A 3 8.68 -9.37 -4.58
C LYS A 3 7.91 -8.08 -4.26
N ALA A 4 8.49 -6.93 -4.56
CA ALA A 4 7.84 -5.63 -4.42
C ALA A 4 6.86 -5.37 -5.57
N GLU A 5 7.25 -5.67 -6.82
CA GLU A 5 6.36 -5.57 -7.98
C GLU A 5 5.11 -6.43 -7.83
N GLU A 6 5.21 -7.64 -7.27
CA GLU A 6 4.05 -8.50 -6.99
C GLU A 6 3.01 -7.83 -6.07
N LYS A 7 3.44 -7.00 -5.12
CA LYS A 7 2.57 -6.30 -4.17
C LYS A 7 1.88 -5.06 -4.75
N VAL A 8 2.33 -4.58 -5.90
CA VAL A 8 1.79 -3.41 -6.58
C VAL A 8 1.28 -3.74 -7.98
N ALA A 9 1.33 -5.01 -8.38
CA ALA A 9 0.94 -5.49 -9.70
C ALA A 9 -0.55 -5.25 -10.01
N ASP A 10 -1.40 -5.09 -8.99
CA ASP A 10 -2.80 -4.70 -9.09
C ASP A 10 -3.01 -3.20 -9.32
N LEU A 11 -2.00 -2.36 -9.09
CA LEU A 11 -2.09 -0.92 -9.30
C LEU A 11 -1.98 -0.59 -10.78
N LEU A 12 -2.77 0.41 -11.21
CA LEU A 12 -2.89 0.80 -12.61
C LEU A 12 -1.54 1.14 -13.27
N LEU A 13 -0.60 1.71 -12.52
CA LEU A 13 0.77 2.00 -12.98
C LEU A 13 1.59 0.76 -13.34
N TRP A 14 1.26 -0.41 -12.79
CA TRP A 14 1.95 -1.69 -13.07
C TRP A 14 1.08 -2.69 -13.85
N SER A 15 -0.25 -2.60 -13.77
CA SER A 15 -1.18 -3.54 -14.40
C SER A 15 -1.54 -3.18 -15.84
N ASP A 16 -1.45 -1.90 -16.21
CA ASP A 16 -1.70 -1.40 -17.56
C ASP A 16 -0.37 -1.19 -18.30
N ASP A 17 -0.22 -1.81 -19.48
CA ASP A 17 1.04 -1.81 -20.22
C ASP A 17 1.45 -0.40 -20.67
N ALA A 18 0.48 0.45 -21.06
CA ALA A 18 0.77 1.82 -21.50
C ALA A 18 1.22 2.71 -20.33
N ALA A 19 0.53 2.61 -19.19
CA ALA A 19 0.91 3.31 -17.97
C ALA A 19 2.29 2.85 -17.45
N LYS A 20 2.55 1.54 -17.48
CA LYS A 20 3.83 0.97 -17.07
C LYS A 20 4.98 1.43 -17.95
N GLN A 21 4.74 1.51 -19.26
CA GLN A 21 5.72 2.01 -20.21
C GLN A 21 6.05 3.49 -19.94
N LEU A 22 5.03 4.34 -19.78
CA LEU A 22 5.23 5.76 -19.43
C LEU A 22 6.00 5.94 -18.12
N MET A 23 5.64 5.19 -17.08
CA MET A 23 6.36 5.21 -15.81
C MET A 23 7.83 4.81 -15.99
N THR A 24 8.11 3.78 -16.79
CA THR A 24 9.49 3.31 -17.03
C THR A 24 10.32 4.34 -17.78
N GLU A 25 9.75 4.99 -18.79
CA GLU A 25 10.40 6.05 -19.57
C GLU A 25 10.76 7.26 -18.69
N ILE A 26 9.81 7.75 -17.91
CA ILE A 26 10.02 8.89 -16.99
C ILE A 26 11.03 8.52 -15.89
N ALA A 27 10.93 7.32 -15.33
CA ALA A 27 11.87 6.86 -14.31
C ALA A 27 13.30 6.79 -14.87
N ALA A 28 13.47 6.30 -16.10
CA ALA A 28 14.76 6.27 -16.78
C ALA A 28 15.31 7.68 -17.06
N GLU A 29 14.47 8.62 -17.51
CA GLU A 29 14.84 10.02 -17.74
C GLU A 29 15.43 10.67 -16.48
N HIS A 30 14.88 10.35 -15.31
CA HIS A 30 15.31 10.90 -14.04
C HIS A 30 16.30 10.03 -13.26
N GLY A 31 16.75 8.90 -13.83
CA GLY A 31 17.67 7.97 -13.16
C GLY A 31 17.08 7.29 -11.92
N VAL A 32 15.75 7.15 -11.87
CA VAL A 32 15.01 6.48 -10.80
C VAL A 32 14.77 5.03 -11.18
N SER A 33 15.00 4.11 -10.25
CA SER A 33 14.68 2.70 -10.45
C SER A 33 13.18 2.45 -10.29
N VAL A 34 12.55 1.81 -11.29
CA VAL A 34 11.16 1.34 -11.21
C VAL A 34 10.95 0.35 -10.06
N GLU A 35 11.98 -0.45 -9.75
CA GLU A 35 11.95 -1.36 -8.61
C GLU A 35 11.91 -0.61 -7.28
N ALA A 36 12.67 0.48 -7.15
CA ALA A 36 12.62 1.34 -5.96
C ALA A 36 11.25 2.01 -5.79
N LEU A 37 10.61 2.41 -6.89
CA LEU A 37 9.22 2.91 -6.85
C LEU A 37 8.25 1.83 -6.36
N ALA A 38 8.39 0.59 -6.85
CA ALA A 38 7.57 -0.53 -6.40
C ALA A 38 7.76 -0.82 -4.90
N GLU A 39 9.00 -0.77 -4.40
CA GLU A 39 9.29 -0.94 -2.97
C GLU A 39 8.66 0.14 -2.10
N LEU A 40 8.78 1.41 -2.49
CA LEU A 40 8.21 2.53 -1.75
C LEU A 40 6.68 2.44 -1.68
N VAL A 41 6.03 2.16 -2.80
CA VAL A 41 4.58 2.02 -2.87
C VAL A 41 4.10 0.81 -2.08
N ALA A 42 4.82 -0.32 -2.16
CA ALA A 42 4.52 -1.50 -1.35
C ALA A 42 4.65 -1.23 0.15
N TRP A 43 5.66 -0.45 0.57
CA TRP A 43 5.83 -0.02 1.95
C TRP A 43 4.71 0.91 2.42
N GLU A 44 4.29 1.86 1.58
CA GLU A 44 3.20 2.78 1.91
C GLU A 44 1.88 2.05 2.12
N ARG A 45 1.54 1.08 1.25
CA ARG A 45 0.35 0.22 1.43
C ARG A 45 0.38 -0.51 2.76
N ASP A 46 1.53 -1.09 3.14
CA ASP A 46 1.69 -1.76 4.43
C ASP A 46 1.46 -0.79 5.60
N GLN A 47 1.97 0.45 5.51
CA GLN A 47 1.70 1.45 6.55
C GLN A 47 0.22 1.83 6.64
N GLN A 48 -0.45 2.02 5.50
CA GLN A 48 -1.89 2.33 5.48
C GLN A 48 -2.71 1.19 6.09
N GLU A 49 -2.39 -0.06 5.78
CA GLU A 49 -3.03 -1.22 6.42
C GLU A 49 -2.78 -1.27 7.92
N ARG A 50 -1.55 -1.01 8.36
CA ARG A 50 -1.21 -0.96 9.80
C ARG A 50 -1.99 0.13 10.53
N VAL A 51 -2.14 1.31 9.93
CA VAL A 51 -2.95 2.40 10.50
C VAL A 51 -4.43 1.98 10.59
N ARG A 52 -5.00 1.39 9.53
CA ARG A 52 -6.38 0.86 9.57
C ARG A 52 -6.58 -0.19 10.65
N ARG A 53 -5.63 -1.11 10.83
CA ARG A 53 -5.68 -2.14 11.88
C ARG A 53 -5.66 -1.52 13.28
N ARG A 54 -4.84 -0.49 13.51
CA ARG A 54 -4.82 0.24 14.79
C ARG A 54 -6.18 0.88 15.10
N GLY A 55 -6.79 1.56 14.14
CA GLY A 55 -8.11 2.17 14.33
C GLY A 55 -9.22 1.14 14.63
N MET A 56 -9.12 -0.07 14.06
CA MET A 56 -10.01 -1.17 14.44
C MET A 56 -9.80 -1.62 15.89
N THR A 57 -8.55 -1.77 16.34
CA THR A 57 -8.25 -2.13 17.74
C THR A 57 -8.81 -1.10 18.71
N GLU A 58 -8.61 0.20 18.44
CA GLU A 58 -9.17 1.28 19.26
C GLU A 58 -10.71 1.21 19.32
N MET A 59 -11.37 0.96 18.18
CA MET A 59 -12.83 0.77 18.14
C MET A 59 -13.28 -0.46 18.93
N PHE A 60 -12.54 -1.57 18.87
CA PHE A 60 -12.83 -2.76 19.68
C PHE A 60 -12.69 -2.46 21.17
N ASP A 61 -11.62 -1.78 21.57
CA ASP A 61 -11.38 -1.39 22.96
C ASP A 61 -12.53 -0.49 23.46
N GLU A 62 -12.97 0.51 22.68
CA GLU A 62 -14.12 1.35 23.01
C GLU A 62 -15.42 0.54 23.18
N ILE A 63 -15.66 -0.47 22.34
CA ILE A 63 -16.84 -1.35 22.44
C ILE A 63 -16.76 -2.21 23.71
N PHE A 64 -15.59 -2.79 24.01
CA PHE A 64 -15.42 -3.66 25.17
C PHE A 64 -15.48 -2.89 26.49
N GLU A 65 -14.98 -1.65 26.53
CA GLU A 65 -15.02 -0.81 27.73
C GLU A 65 -16.41 -0.20 28.00
N ASN A 66 -17.32 -0.23 27.03
CA ASN A 66 -18.68 0.27 27.20
C ASN A 66 -19.52 -0.65 28.10
N LYS A 67 -19.56 -0.32 29.39
CA LYS A 67 -20.32 -1.04 30.43
C LYS A 67 -21.84 -1.07 30.22
N ASN A 68 -22.39 -0.30 29.28
CA ASN A 68 -23.82 -0.37 28.94
C ASN A 68 -24.14 -1.56 28.01
N TYR A 69 -23.14 -2.10 27.30
CA TYR A 69 -23.33 -3.26 26.41
C TYR A 69 -23.28 -4.59 27.15
N TRP A 70 -22.75 -4.61 28.37
CA TRP A 70 -22.56 -5.82 29.16
C TRP A 70 -23.40 -5.71 30.44
N LYS A 71 -24.34 -6.65 30.64
CA LYS A 71 -25.15 -6.80 31.85
C LYS A 71 -24.56 -7.85 32.78
#